data_AF-A0A0A1TYB8-F1
#
_entry.id   AF-A0A0A1TYB8-F1
#
_cell.length_a   1.000
_cell.length_b   1.000
_cell.length_c   1.000
_cell.angle_alpha   90.00
_cell.angle_beta   90.00
_cell.angle_gamma   90.00
#
_symmetry.space_group_name_H-M   'P 1'
#
loop_
_entity.id
_entity.type
_entity.pdbx_description
1 polymer ?
#
loop_
_entity_poly.entity_id
_entity_poly.type
_entity_poly.pdbx_seq_one_letter_code
_entity_poly.pdbx_strand_id
1 'polypeptide(L)'
;MFLISKTLVKNKLRGISKEKWDVRWTKISTPNVFITRTLKHMSRESYRETRNYQAEQQAVFLYLLNKHCTIELLKPIKKSSTAQHFFRIESIEFGSSDKIKVNKLVESRLEERYKDDLKRGITSKTAKRRSETGRFAETLHLLMDLLQEFGYLFEVVSTKGRNGSLVVQTVTAIYKNKVCIVSNDKIFDWGNTINNFLSKKIGVANNTLLLKKNAEDFQSCLLEK
;
A
#
# COMPACT_ATOMS: atom_id res chain seq x y z
N MET A 1 6.18 -33.73 -3.83
CA MET A 1 5.09 -33.94 -4.78
C MET A 1 3.85 -34.27 -3.97
N PHE A 2 2.96 -33.30 -3.74
CA PHE A 2 1.63 -33.55 -3.17
C PHE A 2 0.63 -32.59 -3.83
N LEU A 3 -0.35 -33.19 -4.50
CA LEU A 3 -1.52 -32.56 -5.10
C LEU A 3 -2.46 -32.12 -3.97
N ILE A 4 -2.86 -30.86 -3.93
CA ILE A 4 -4.09 -30.46 -3.24
C ILE A 4 -5.14 -30.14 -4.30
N SER A 5 -6.19 -30.94 -4.18
CA SER A 5 -7.39 -31.08 -4.99
C SER A 5 -8.00 -29.79 -5.53
N LYS A 6 -8.27 -29.79 -6.84
CA LYS A 6 -9.30 -28.96 -7.47
C LYS A 6 -10.65 -29.44 -6.93
N THR A 7 -11.48 -28.52 -6.44
CA THR A 7 -12.95 -28.58 -6.27
C THR A 7 -13.38 -28.28 -4.84
N LEU A 8 -13.81 -27.04 -4.60
CA LEU A 8 -14.94 -26.63 -3.74
C LEU A 8 -14.77 -25.16 -3.35
N VAL A 9 -15.31 -24.24 -4.17
CA VAL A 9 -16.17 -23.10 -3.76
C VAL A 9 -16.85 -22.62 -5.05
N LYS A 10 -17.89 -23.34 -5.47
CA LYS A 10 -18.87 -22.80 -6.43
C LYS A 10 -20.07 -22.33 -5.61
N ASN A 11 -20.56 -21.13 -5.97
CA ASN A 11 -21.81 -20.49 -5.56
C ASN A 11 -21.75 -19.67 -4.27
N LYS A 12 -21.61 -18.33 -4.42
CA LYS A 12 -22.75 -17.39 -4.33
C LYS A 12 -22.25 -15.94 -4.43
N LEU A 13 -22.09 -15.43 -5.65
CA LEU A 13 -22.02 -13.98 -5.91
C LEU A 13 -22.86 -13.70 -7.15
N ARG A 14 -24.12 -13.30 -6.92
CA ARG A 14 -24.94 -12.60 -7.91
C ARG A 14 -24.47 -11.15 -7.89
N GLY A 15 -23.99 -10.62 -9.02
CA GLY A 15 -23.81 -9.17 -9.18
C GLY A 15 -22.54 -8.66 -9.85
N ILE A 16 -21.60 -9.51 -10.26
CA ILE A 16 -20.42 -9.07 -11.03
C ILE A 16 -20.29 -9.92 -12.30
N SER A 17 -20.23 -9.22 -13.43
CA SER A 17 -20.07 -9.78 -14.78
C SER A 17 -19.01 -10.88 -14.84
N LYS A 18 -19.39 -12.04 -15.39
CA LYS A 18 -18.50 -13.17 -15.70
C LYS A 18 -17.59 -12.80 -16.88
N GLU A 19 -16.51 -12.07 -16.64
CA GLU A 19 -15.39 -12.05 -17.59
C GLU A 19 -14.44 -13.21 -17.26
N LYS A 20 -14.21 -14.06 -18.28
CA LYS A 20 -13.32 -15.23 -18.22
C LYS A 20 -11.88 -14.77 -17.97
N TRP A 21 -11.35 -15.11 -16.80
CA TRP A 21 -9.95 -14.92 -16.45
C TRP A 21 -9.10 -16.00 -17.12
N ASP A 22 -8.17 -15.61 -18.00
CA ASP A 22 -7.17 -16.51 -18.56
C ASP A 22 -5.91 -16.45 -17.67
N VAL A 23 -5.61 -17.55 -16.98
CA VAL A 23 -4.62 -17.62 -15.90
C VAL A 23 -3.30 -18.16 -16.46
N ARG A 24 -2.25 -17.35 -16.50
CA ARG A 24 -0.87 -17.81 -16.75
C ARG A 24 0.00 -17.59 -15.52
N TRP A 25 0.49 -18.70 -14.98
CA TRP A 25 1.49 -18.72 -13.91
C TRP A 25 2.88 -18.54 -14.49
N THR A 26 3.63 -17.53 -14.04
CA THR A 26 5.07 -17.46 -14.29
C THR A 26 5.82 -17.70 -12.99
N LYS A 27 6.61 -18.77 -12.92
CA LYS A 27 7.58 -18.99 -11.84
C LYS A 27 8.69 -17.95 -11.98
N ILE A 28 8.99 -17.20 -10.91
CA ILE A 28 10.19 -16.37 -10.81
C ILE A 28 11.05 -16.97 -9.70
N SER A 29 12.35 -17.15 -9.99
CA SER A 29 13.34 -17.86 -9.18
C SER A 29 14.08 -16.96 -8.19
N THR A 30 13.36 -16.15 -7.41
CA THR A 30 13.93 -15.43 -6.26
C THR A 30 13.25 -15.90 -4.96
N PRO A 31 13.94 -15.91 -3.80
CA PRO A 31 13.37 -16.42 -2.55
C PRO A 31 12.17 -15.60 -2.03
N ASN A 32 12.04 -14.36 -2.50
CA ASN A 32 10.93 -13.45 -2.19
C ASN A 32 9.89 -13.51 -3.33
N VAL A 33 9.04 -14.53 -3.25
CA VAL A 33 8.01 -14.82 -4.26
C VAL A 33 6.88 -13.78 -4.15
N PHE A 34 6.89 -12.79 -5.04
CA PHE A 34 5.68 -12.04 -5.37
C PHE A 34 4.80 -12.93 -6.24
N ILE A 35 3.53 -13.10 -5.86
CA ILE A 35 2.52 -13.57 -6.84
C ILE A 35 2.11 -12.32 -7.62
N THR A 36 2.80 -12.09 -8.74
CA THR A 36 2.48 -10.99 -9.65
C THR A 36 1.43 -11.42 -10.66
N ARG A 37 0.30 -10.71 -10.70
CA ARG A 37 -0.68 -10.83 -11.78
C ARG A 37 -0.57 -9.61 -12.69
N THR A 38 -0.46 -9.84 -14.00
CA THR A 38 -0.54 -8.76 -15.00
C THR A 38 -1.99 -8.57 -15.39
N LEU A 39 -2.55 -7.35 -15.24
CA LEU A 39 -3.94 -7.10 -15.63
C LEU A 39 -4.12 -7.06 -17.14
N LYS A 40 -5.18 -7.72 -17.59
CA LYS A 40 -5.89 -7.42 -18.83
C LYS A 40 -7.12 -6.60 -18.43
N HIS A 41 -7.06 -5.29 -18.67
CA HIS A 41 -8.14 -4.30 -18.48
C HIS A 41 -9.02 -4.47 -17.21
N MET A 42 -8.69 -3.79 -16.11
CA MET A 42 -9.70 -3.47 -15.08
C MET A 42 -10.67 -2.41 -15.63
N SER A 43 -11.93 -2.50 -15.22
CA SER A 43 -12.95 -1.46 -15.44
C SER A 43 -12.45 -0.07 -15.02
N ARG A 44 -13.04 0.99 -15.58
CA ARG A 44 -12.75 2.38 -15.18
C ARG A 44 -13.18 2.62 -13.73
N GLU A 45 -12.33 2.27 -12.78
CA GLU A 45 -12.42 2.75 -11.40
C GLU A 45 -12.26 4.27 -11.41
N SER A 46 -13.02 4.95 -10.57
CA SER A 46 -12.89 6.40 -10.48
C SER A 46 -11.52 6.75 -9.86
N TYR A 47 -10.93 7.89 -10.25
CA TYR A 47 -9.68 8.37 -9.65
C TYR A 47 -9.75 8.39 -8.11
N ARG A 48 -10.94 8.69 -7.57
CA ARG A 48 -11.22 8.68 -6.13
C ARG A 48 -11.12 7.28 -5.52
N GLU A 49 -11.71 6.26 -6.14
CA GLU A 49 -11.61 4.87 -5.67
C GLU A 49 -10.16 4.39 -5.64
N THR A 50 -9.39 4.65 -6.71
CA THR A 50 -7.98 4.29 -6.72
C THR A 50 -7.20 4.95 -5.59
N ARG A 51 -7.47 6.22 -5.29
CA ARG A 51 -6.81 6.94 -4.19
C ARG A 51 -7.24 6.45 -2.82
N ASN A 52 -8.52 6.15 -2.63
CA ASN A 52 -9.02 5.58 -1.38
C ASN A 52 -8.39 4.20 -1.14
N TYR A 53 -8.34 3.35 -2.16
CA TYR A 53 -7.72 2.03 -2.03
C TYR A 53 -6.20 2.11 -1.75
N GLN A 54 -5.50 3.13 -2.26
CA GLN A 54 -4.11 3.40 -1.87
C GLN A 54 -3.98 3.83 -0.40
N ALA A 55 -4.90 4.66 0.10
CA ALA A 55 -4.94 5.06 1.51
C ALA A 55 -5.31 3.90 2.45
N GLU A 56 -6.20 3.01 2.02
CA GLU A 56 -6.58 1.79 2.72
C GLU A 56 -5.40 0.82 2.83
N GLN A 57 -4.69 0.56 1.72
CA GLN A 57 -3.45 -0.22 1.73
C GLN A 57 -2.41 0.38 2.68
N GLN A 58 -2.20 1.69 2.62
CA GLN A 58 -1.26 2.37 3.52
C GLN A 58 -1.64 2.15 4.98
N ALA A 59 -2.92 2.33 5.33
CA ALA A 59 -3.40 2.14 6.69
C ALA A 59 -3.14 0.71 7.19
N VAL A 60 -3.42 -0.30 6.37
CA VAL A 60 -3.10 -1.71 6.69
C VAL A 60 -1.59 -1.90 6.90
N PHE A 61 -0.75 -1.34 6.04
CA PHE A 61 0.71 -1.48 6.18
C PHE A 61 1.22 -0.83 7.44
N LEU A 62 0.74 0.38 7.78
CA LEU A 62 1.07 1.07 9.02
C LEU A 62 0.68 0.25 10.26
N TYR A 63 -0.51 -0.35 10.24
CA TYR A 63 -0.98 -1.23 11.32
C TYR A 63 -0.08 -2.45 11.50
N LEU A 64 0.31 -3.11 10.41
CA LEU A 64 1.20 -4.28 10.44
C LEU A 64 2.63 -3.92 10.84
N LEU A 65 3.14 -2.78 10.39
CA LEU A 65 4.47 -2.26 10.74
C LEU A 65 4.55 -1.85 12.20
N ASN A 66 3.50 -1.26 12.77
CA ASN A 66 3.50 -0.81 14.16
C ASN A 66 3.75 -1.94 15.17
N LYS A 67 3.52 -3.20 14.79
CA LYS A 67 3.91 -4.37 15.61
C LYS A 67 5.42 -4.49 15.82
N HIS A 68 6.19 -3.92 14.89
CA HIS A 68 7.64 -4.05 14.80
C HIS A 68 8.38 -2.75 15.09
N CYS A 69 7.78 -1.61 14.76
CA CYS A 69 8.43 -0.29 14.82
C CYS A 69 7.52 0.82 15.39
N THR A 70 8.13 1.90 15.85
CA THR A 70 7.45 3.16 16.17
C THR A 70 7.29 3.98 14.89
N ILE A 71 6.12 4.61 14.69
CA ILE A 71 5.79 5.36 13.48
C ILE A 71 5.40 6.79 13.86
N GLU A 72 5.97 7.77 13.16
CA GLU A 72 5.63 9.17 13.31
C GLU A 72 4.91 9.68 12.06
N LEU A 73 3.67 10.14 12.24
CA LEU A 73 2.84 10.70 11.18
C LEU A 73 2.75 12.22 11.31
N LEU A 74 2.81 12.93 10.18
CA LEU A 74 2.62 14.38 10.12
C LEU A 74 1.14 14.72 10.00
N LYS A 75 0.70 15.74 10.75
CA LYS A 75 -0.64 16.27 10.64
C LYS A 75 -0.90 16.84 9.23
N PRO A 76 -2.02 16.46 8.58
CA PRO A 76 -2.39 17.06 7.31
C PRO A 76 -2.62 18.57 7.45
N ILE A 77 -2.07 19.36 6.52
CA ILE A 77 -2.27 20.82 6.48
C ILE A 77 -3.73 21.14 6.16
N LYS A 78 -4.39 20.33 5.33
CA LYS A 78 -5.79 20.47 4.93
C LYS A 78 -6.56 19.21 5.30
N LYS A 79 -7.72 19.37 5.92
CA LYS A 79 -8.65 18.27 6.19
C LYS A 79 -9.50 18.01 4.95
N SER A 80 -9.48 16.79 4.43
CA SER A 80 -10.45 16.33 3.44
C SER A 80 -11.63 15.69 4.17
N SER A 81 -12.87 16.07 3.80
CA SER A 81 -14.11 15.50 4.36
C SER A 81 -14.67 14.33 3.54
N THR A 82 -14.18 14.12 2.31
CA THR A 82 -14.81 13.21 1.33
C THR A 82 -13.93 12.06 0.85
N ALA A 83 -12.63 12.08 1.13
CA ALA A 83 -11.67 11.05 0.72
C ALA A 83 -10.89 10.54 1.93
N GLN A 84 -10.51 9.25 1.89
CA GLN A 84 -9.65 8.62 2.89
C GLN A 84 -8.29 9.34 2.93
N HIS A 85 -7.72 9.49 4.11
CA HIS A 85 -6.48 10.26 4.27
C HIS A 85 -5.28 9.38 3.95
N PHE A 86 -4.46 9.80 2.99
CA PHE A 86 -3.13 9.22 2.82
C PHE A 86 -2.17 9.95 3.76
N PHE A 87 -1.71 9.28 4.81
CA PHE A 87 -0.93 9.87 5.87
C PHE A 87 0.50 10.15 5.41
N ARG A 88 1.02 11.34 5.73
CA ARG A 88 2.43 11.65 5.53
C ARG A 88 3.22 11.05 6.69
N ILE A 89 4.15 10.16 6.38
CA ILE A 89 5.00 9.50 7.38
C ILE A 89 6.30 10.32 7.47
N GLU A 90 6.57 10.90 8.64
CA GLU A 90 7.84 11.59 8.86
C GLU A 90 8.96 10.57 9.02
N SER A 91 8.76 9.62 9.94
CA SER A 91 9.78 8.65 10.28
C SER A 91 9.25 7.32 10.78
N ILE A 92 10.07 6.28 10.64
CA ILE A 92 9.87 4.94 11.20
C ILE A 92 11.12 4.56 11.97
N GLU A 93 10.96 4.08 13.21
CA GLU A 93 12.04 3.75 14.14
C GLU A 93 11.95 2.29 14.58
N PHE A 94 13.03 1.52 14.35
CA PHE A 94 13.10 0.08 14.63
C PHE A 94 13.76 -0.25 15.97
N GLY A 95 14.42 0.75 16.56
CA GLY A 95 15.13 0.68 17.83
C GLY A 95 15.78 2.02 18.14
N SER A 96 16.62 2.08 19.17
CA SER A 96 17.19 3.35 19.67
C SER A 96 18.10 4.09 18.68
N SER A 97 18.71 3.39 17.72
CA SER A 97 19.66 3.98 16.75
C SER A 97 19.24 3.83 15.29
N ASP A 98 18.19 3.07 14.99
CA ASP A 98 17.76 2.79 13.63
C ASP A 98 16.45 3.51 13.31
N LYS A 99 16.57 4.55 12.47
CA LYS A 99 15.48 5.45 12.10
C LYS A 99 15.54 5.83 10.63
N ILE A 100 14.47 5.53 9.92
CA ILE A 100 14.27 5.94 8.52
C ILE A 100 13.45 7.22 8.49
N LYS A 101 14.00 8.28 7.87
CA LYS A 101 13.25 9.51 7.54
C LYS A 101 12.48 9.31 6.24
N VAL A 102 11.30 8.69 6.34
CA VAL A 102 10.48 8.23 5.20
C VAL A 102 10.19 9.37 4.22
N ASN A 103 9.76 10.53 4.70
CA ASN A 103 9.44 11.66 3.82
C ASN A 103 10.65 12.11 2.98
N LYS A 104 11.84 12.18 3.59
CA LYS A 104 13.08 12.55 2.89
C LYS A 104 13.51 11.50 1.86
N LEU A 105 13.40 10.22 2.21
CA LEU A 105 13.76 9.13 1.31
C LEU A 105 12.85 9.10 0.07
N VAL A 106 11.53 9.20 0.28
CA VAL A 106 10.56 9.26 -0.82
C VAL A 106 10.79 10.50 -1.68
N GLU A 107 11.07 11.65 -1.08
CA GLU A 107 11.38 12.88 -1.82
C GLU A 107 12.63 12.75 -2.70
N SER A 108 13.72 12.17 -2.19
CA SER A 108 14.93 11.90 -2.98
C SER A 108 14.64 11.03 -4.20
N ARG A 109 13.92 9.93 -4.01
CA ARG A 109 13.54 9.01 -5.10
C ARG A 109 12.69 9.70 -6.18
N LEU A 110 11.76 10.56 -5.76
CA LEU A 110 10.92 11.32 -6.69
C LEU A 110 11.69 12.39 -7.44
N GLU A 111 12.68 13.02 -6.81
CA GLU A 111 13.55 14.01 -7.43
C GLU A 111 14.48 13.37 -8.46
N GLU A 112 15.05 12.21 -8.15
CA GLU A 112 15.81 11.40 -9.11
C GLU A 112 14.97 11.07 -10.35
N ARG A 113 13.76 10.56 -10.15
CA ARG A 113 12.83 10.28 -11.25
C ARG A 113 12.42 11.52 -12.04
N TYR A 114 12.24 12.66 -11.36
CA TYR A 114 11.92 13.93 -12.01
C TYR A 114 13.06 14.35 -12.96
N LYS A 115 14.30 14.29 -12.48
CA LYS A 115 15.49 14.58 -13.30
C LYS A 115 15.62 13.64 -14.50
N ASP A 116 15.35 12.36 -14.30
CA ASP A 116 15.38 11.37 -15.37
C ASP A 116 14.26 11.56 -16.41
N ASP A 117 13.08 12.05 -15.98
CA ASP A 117 12.02 12.45 -16.90
C ASP A 117 12.47 13.64 -17.78
N LEU A 118 13.08 14.66 -17.19
CA LEU A 118 13.60 15.80 -17.95
C LEU A 118 14.67 15.38 -18.96
N LYS A 119 15.62 14.52 -18.55
CA LYS A 119 16.66 13.96 -19.43
C LYS A 119 16.08 13.19 -20.61
N ARG A 120 14.92 12.55 -20.44
CA ARG A 120 14.20 11.79 -21.48
C ARG A 120 13.28 12.67 -22.34
N GLY A 121 13.37 14.01 -22.22
CA GLY A 121 12.58 14.95 -23.00
C GLY A 121 11.12 15.08 -22.55
N ILE A 122 10.77 14.59 -21.34
CA ILE A 122 9.44 14.81 -20.77
C ILE A 122 9.36 16.25 -20.27
N THR A 123 8.26 16.92 -20.59
CA THR A 123 8.05 18.31 -20.16
C THR A 123 8.01 18.42 -18.64
N SER A 124 8.59 19.50 -18.08
CA SER A 124 8.60 19.75 -16.63
C SER A 124 7.21 19.67 -15.99
N LYS A 125 6.18 20.19 -16.67
CA LYS A 125 4.77 20.06 -16.24
C LYS A 125 4.34 18.59 -16.08
N THR A 126 4.69 17.74 -17.05
CA THR A 126 4.33 16.31 -17.02
C THR A 126 5.15 15.56 -15.97
N ALA A 127 6.45 15.85 -15.88
CA ALA A 127 7.35 15.26 -14.89
C ALA A 127 6.89 15.59 -13.46
N LYS A 128 6.54 16.85 -13.19
CA LYS A 128 6.01 17.29 -11.89
C LYS A 128 4.73 16.54 -11.52
N ARG A 129 3.76 16.45 -12.44
CA ARG A 129 2.52 15.69 -12.23
C ARG A 129 2.77 14.20 -11.95
N ARG A 130 3.76 13.61 -12.63
CA ARG A 130 4.19 12.22 -12.40
C ARG A 130 4.81 12.06 -11.02
N SER A 131 5.67 12.97 -10.56
CA SER A 131 6.24 12.93 -9.20
C SER A 131 5.17 13.06 -8.12
N GLU A 132 4.20 13.95 -8.28
CA GLU A 132 3.06 14.09 -7.34
C GLU A 132 2.23 12.80 -7.26
N THR A 133 1.95 12.18 -8.40
CA THR A 133 1.19 10.93 -8.47
C THR A 133 1.99 9.75 -7.94
N GLY A 134 3.29 9.70 -8.26
CA GLY A 134 4.22 8.65 -7.91
C GLY A 134 4.55 8.60 -6.42
N ARG A 135 4.41 9.71 -5.69
CA ARG A 135 4.64 9.74 -4.23
C ARG A 135 3.86 8.67 -3.47
N PHE A 136 2.61 8.45 -3.83
CA PHE A 136 1.76 7.42 -3.21
C PHE A 136 2.32 6.02 -3.46
N ALA A 137 2.69 5.73 -4.71
CA ALA A 137 3.25 4.44 -5.09
C ALA A 137 4.61 4.20 -4.43
N GLU A 138 5.53 5.18 -4.46
CA GLU A 138 6.84 5.10 -3.79
C GLU A 138 6.71 4.88 -2.29
N THR A 139 5.75 5.55 -1.64
CA THR A 139 5.49 5.34 -0.21
C THR A 139 4.99 3.93 0.04
N LEU A 140 4.01 3.44 -0.74
CA LEU A 140 3.48 2.09 -0.58
C LEU A 140 4.55 1.01 -0.84
N HIS A 141 5.36 1.17 -1.88
CA HIS A 141 6.47 0.26 -2.19
C HIS A 141 7.49 0.21 -1.05
N LEU A 142 7.89 1.36 -0.52
CA LEU A 142 8.79 1.40 0.63
C LEU A 142 8.20 0.66 1.84
N LEU A 143 6.92 0.86 2.16
CA LEU A 143 6.28 0.15 3.28
C LEU A 143 6.16 -1.36 3.02
N MET A 144 5.91 -1.76 1.78
CA MET A 144 5.93 -3.18 1.38
C MET A 144 7.31 -3.79 1.55
N ASP A 145 8.38 -3.09 1.14
CA ASP A 145 9.75 -3.55 1.31
C ASP A 145 10.09 -3.73 2.81
N LEU A 146 9.73 -2.76 3.66
CA LEU A 146 9.93 -2.87 5.10
C LEU A 146 9.16 -4.04 5.72
N LEU A 147 7.92 -4.29 5.28
CA LEU A 147 7.14 -5.44 5.74
C LEU A 147 7.74 -6.77 5.27
N GLN A 148 8.36 -6.82 4.08
CA GLN A 148 9.04 -8.03 3.62
C GLN A 148 10.23 -8.41 4.51
N GLU A 149 10.97 -7.43 5.04
CA GLU A 149 12.04 -7.68 6.02
C GLU A 149 11.51 -8.33 7.31
N PHE A 150 10.26 -8.03 7.68
CA PHE A 150 9.56 -8.72 8.77
C PHE A 150 8.86 -10.01 8.34
N GLY A 151 9.13 -10.54 7.14
CA GLY A 151 8.62 -11.80 6.63
C GLY A 151 7.14 -11.80 6.22
N TYR A 152 6.59 -10.63 5.85
CA TYR A 152 5.30 -10.55 5.17
C TYR A 152 5.50 -10.76 3.66
N LEU A 153 4.53 -11.41 3.01
CA LEU A 153 4.53 -11.65 1.57
C LEU A 153 3.30 -11.01 0.94
N PHE A 154 3.42 -10.54 -0.30
CA PHE A 154 2.37 -9.80 -0.99
C PHE A 154 1.96 -10.48 -2.29
N GLU A 155 0.66 -10.59 -2.50
CA GLU A 155 0.09 -10.80 -3.83
C GLU A 155 -0.26 -9.43 -4.42
N VAL A 156 0.26 -9.17 -5.62
CA VAL A 156 0.22 -7.83 -6.21
C VAL A 156 -0.20 -7.87 -7.67
N VAL A 157 -0.79 -6.75 -8.05
CA VAL A 157 -1.22 -6.46 -9.39
C VAL A 157 -0.48 -5.23 -9.88
N SER A 158 0.26 -5.35 -10.98
CA SER A 158 1.14 -4.29 -11.45
C SER A 158 0.60 -3.60 -12.70
N THR A 159 0.73 -2.28 -12.73
CA THR A 159 0.56 -1.51 -13.98
C THR A 159 1.71 -1.79 -14.95
N LYS A 160 1.49 -1.60 -16.25
CA LYS A 160 2.53 -1.83 -17.26
C LYS A 160 3.63 -0.75 -17.29
N GLY A 161 3.38 0.43 -16.72
CA GLY A 161 4.26 1.60 -16.82
C GLY A 161 4.45 2.06 -18.27
N ARG A 162 3.70 3.08 -18.74
CA ARG A 162 3.89 3.62 -20.10
C ARG A 162 4.92 4.75 -20.10
N ASN A 163 5.77 4.80 -21.14
CA ASN A 163 6.74 5.88 -21.39
C ASN A 163 7.60 6.19 -20.16
N GLY A 164 8.16 5.15 -19.54
CA GLY A 164 9.04 5.28 -18.37
C GLY A 164 8.35 5.74 -17.09
N SER A 165 7.01 5.74 -17.04
CA SER A 165 6.25 6.06 -15.83
C SER A 165 6.40 4.95 -14.79
N LEU A 166 6.37 5.34 -13.51
CA LEU A 166 6.46 4.43 -12.38
C LEU A 166 5.44 3.29 -12.48
N VAL A 167 5.93 2.05 -12.37
CA VAL A 167 5.09 0.85 -12.26
C VAL A 167 4.47 0.83 -10.87
N VAL A 168 3.19 1.10 -10.78
CA VAL A 168 2.43 0.98 -9.52
C VAL A 168 2.10 -0.49 -9.28
N GLN A 169 2.35 -0.95 -8.05
CA GLN A 169 1.94 -2.25 -7.54
C GLN A 169 0.75 -2.03 -6.61
N THR A 170 -0.34 -2.75 -6.87
CA THR A 170 -1.56 -2.74 -6.08
C THR A 170 -1.66 -4.08 -5.37
N VAL A 171 -1.60 -4.07 -4.04
CA VAL A 171 -1.70 -5.28 -3.21
C VAL A 171 -3.14 -5.76 -3.19
N THR A 172 -3.33 -7.07 -3.39
CA THR A 172 -4.63 -7.74 -3.32
C THR A 172 -4.70 -8.78 -2.22
N ALA A 173 -3.57 -9.21 -1.66
CA ALA A 173 -3.52 -10.02 -0.45
C ALA A 173 -2.16 -9.92 0.25
N ILE A 174 -2.17 -10.12 1.57
CA ILE A 174 -0.98 -10.13 2.44
C ILE A 174 -0.94 -11.46 3.20
N TYR A 175 0.22 -12.09 3.20
CA TYR A 175 0.48 -13.38 3.82
C TYR A 175 1.55 -13.25 4.90
N LYS A 176 1.42 -14.05 5.95
CA LYS A 176 2.45 -14.22 6.98
C LYS A 176 2.55 -15.70 7.32
N ASN A 177 3.76 -16.25 7.35
CA ASN A 177 3.99 -17.68 7.61
C ASN A 177 3.14 -18.59 6.70
N LYS A 178 3.03 -18.23 5.41
CA LYS A 178 2.23 -18.91 4.37
C LYS A 178 0.71 -18.90 4.57
N VAL A 179 0.19 -18.17 5.56
CA VAL A 179 -1.25 -17.98 5.79
C VAL A 179 -1.67 -16.61 5.28
N CYS A 180 -2.77 -16.55 4.54
CA CYS A 180 -3.39 -15.28 4.13
C CYS A 180 -3.99 -14.60 5.37
N ILE A 181 -3.39 -13.49 5.79
CA ILE A 181 -3.85 -12.74 6.98
C ILE A 181 -4.79 -11.59 6.59
N VAL A 182 -4.58 -11.00 5.40
CA VAL A 182 -5.40 -9.92 4.86
C VAL A 182 -5.69 -10.21 3.38
N SER A 183 -6.94 -10.52 3.05
CA SER A 183 -7.43 -10.63 1.67
C SER A 183 -7.85 -9.26 1.13
N ASN A 184 -8.19 -9.16 -0.16
CA ASN A 184 -8.64 -7.92 -0.80
C ASN A 184 -9.80 -7.25 -0.03
N ASP A 185 -10.86 -8.00 0.27
CA ASP A 185 -12.00 -7.47 1.03
C ASP A 185 -11.58 -6.97 2.42
N LYS A 186 -10.65 -7.68 3.08
CA LYS A 186 -10.08 -7.22 4.35
C LYS A 186 -9.21 -5.97 4.21
N ILE A 187 -8.53 -5.76 3.08
CA ILE A 187 -7.77 -4.52 2.84
C ILE A 187 -8.74 -3.34 2.85
N PHE A 188 -9.90 -3.47 2.19
CA PHE A 188 -10.94 -2.46 2.20
C PHE A 188 -11.49 -2.22 3.62
N ASP A 189 -11.95 -3.28 4.30
CA ASP A 189 -12.59 -3.17 5.61
C ASP A 189 -11.63 -2.68 6.71
N TRP A 190 -10.45 -3.30 6.80
CA TRP A 190 -9.42 -2.92 7.78
C TRP A 190 -8.86 -1.55 7.42
N GLY A 191 -8.56 -1.31 6.15
CA GLY A 191 -8.03 -0.05 5.67
C GLY A 191 -8.92 1.12 6.06
N ASN A 192 -10.23 1.03 5.80
CA ASN A 192 -11.18 2.07 6.20
C ASN A 192 -11.25 2.23 7.73
N THR A 193 -11.30 1.13 8.49
CA THR A 193 -11.39 1.18 9.95
C THR A 193 -10.15 1.85 10.56
N ILE A 194 -8.96 1.43 10.15
CA ILE A 194 -7.67 1.96 10.60
C ILE A 194 -7.50 3.42 10.17
N ASN A 195 -7.87 3.75 8.92
CA ASN A 195 -7.76 5.11 8.41
C ASN A 195 -8.61 6.08 9.22
N ASN A 196 -9.87 5.72 9.49
CA ASN A 196 -10.77 6.52 10.31
C ASN A 196 -10.23 6.71 11.74
N PHE A 197 -9.67 5.66 12.34
CA PHE A 197 -9.01 5.76 13.65
C PHE A 197 -7.84 6.76 13.62
N LEU A 198 -6.92 6.61 12.66
CA LEU A 198 -5.77 7.49 12.50
C LEU A 198 -6.18 8.93 12.20
N SER A 199 -7.17 9.16 11.35
CA SER A 199 -7.70 10.48 11.03
C SER A 199 -8.29 11.18 12.25
N LYS A 200 -8.96 10.46 13.15
CA LYS A 200 -9.44 11.01 14.42
C LYS A 200 -8.27 11.39 15.33
N LYS A 201 -7.32 10.47 15.55
CA LYS A 201 -6.15 10.70 16.41
C LYS A 201 -5.27 11.83 15.90
N ILE A 202 -5.00 11.91 14.60
CA ILE A 202 -4.18 12.97 14.02
C ILE A 202 -4.91 14.32 13.97
N GLY A 203 -6.24 14.30 13.94
CA GLY A 203 -7.08 15.50 13.94
C GLY A 203 -6.95 16.31 15.23
N VAL A 204 -6.69 15.64 16.36
CA VAL A 204 -6.49 16.24 17.70
C VAL A 204 -5.02 16.44 18.05
N ALA A 205 -4.09 15.84 17.31
CA ALA A 205 -2.66 16.02 17.52
C ALA A 205 -2.21 17.46 17.19
N ASN A 206 -1.10 17.91 17.78
CA ASN A 206 -0.52 19.23 17.52
C ASN A 206 0.06 19.31 16.10
N ASN A 207 1.22 18.68 15.90
CA ASN A 207 1.97 18.65 14.64
C ASN A 207 2.21 17.24 14.12
N THR A 208 2.49 16.30 15.01
CA THR A 208 2.74 14.89 14.70
C THR A 208 1.91 13.97 15.58
N LEU A 209 1.59 12.80 15.05
CA LEU A 209 1.03 11.67 15.79
C LEU A 209 2.11 10.59 15.90
N LEU A 210 2.52 10.27 17.12
CA LEU A 210 3.50 9.23 17.41
C LEU A 210 2.79 7.94 17.82
N LEU A 211 2.91 6.90 16.99
CA LEU A 211 2.41 5.56 17.25
C LEU A 211 3.57 4.71 17.75
N LYS A 212 3.70 4.56 19.07
CA LYS A 212 4.73 3.70 19.67
C LYS A 212 4.57 2.27 19.18
N LYS A 213 5.68 1.53 19.06
CA LYS A 213 5.65 0.09 18.75
C LYS A 213 4.65 -0.63 19.65
N ASN A 214 3.79 -1.46 19.06
CA ASN A 214 2.71 -2.18 19.75
C ASN A 214 1.77 -1.24 20.54
N ALA A 215 1.47 -0.06 20.02
CA ALA A 215 0.53 0.85 20.65
C ALA A 215 -0.83 0.15 20.82
N GLU A 216 -1.24 -0.08 22.07
CA GLU A 216 -2.40 -0.91 22.40
C GLU A 216 -3.67 -0.39 21.75
N ASP A 217 -3.92 0.91 21.86
CA ASP A 217 -5.09 1.59 21.28
C ASP A 217 -5.13 1.48 19.74
N PHE A 218 -3.97 1.46 19.10
CA PHE A 218 -3.88 1.27 17.66
C PHE A 218 -4.05 -0.20 17.27
N GLN A 219 -3.47 -1.13 18.04
CA GLN A 219 -3.57 -2.56 17.76
C GLN A 219 -4.97 -3.12 18.03
N SER A 220 -5.70 -2.56 18.99
CA SER A 220 -7.07 -2.96 19.35
C SER A 220 -8.16 -2.39 18.44
N CYS A 221 -7.85 -1.41 17.57
CA CYS A 221 -8.87 -0.76 16.71
C CYS A 221 -9.58 -1.70 15.72
N LEU A 222 -9.06 -2.92 15.53
CA LEU A 222 -9.68 -3.97 14.71
C LEU A 222 -10.42 -5.04 15.53
N LEU A 223 -10.33 -5.02 16.86
CA LEU A 223 -10.94 -6.01 17.76
C LEU A 223 -12.35 -5.58 18.22
N GLU A 224 -12.74 -4.32 18.03
CA GLU A 224 -14.01 -3.76 18.52
C GLU A 224 -15.21 -4.01 17.58
N LYS A 225 -15.33 -5.20 16.97
CA LYS A 225 -16.50 -5.56 16.16
C LYS A 225 -17.06 -6.93 16.49
#